data_AF-A0A0S4IVR9-F1
#
_entry.id   AF-A0A0S4IVR9-F1
#
_cell.length_a   1.000
_cell.length_b   1.000
_cell.length_c   1.000
_cell.angle_alpha   90.00
_cell.angle_beta   90.00
_cell.angle_gamma   90.00
#
_symmetry.space_group_name_H-M   'P 1'
#
loop_
_entity.id
_entity.type
_entity.pdbx_description
1 polymer ?
#
loop_
_entity_poly.entity_id
_entity_poly.type
_entity_poly.pdbx_seq_one_letter_code
_entity_poly.pdbx_strand_id
1 'polypeptide(L)'
;AALMKKKDARGMPIDNSCRAIVHSLREKGFKTSRTTVFTDLKALGFSSRFRGKTPFLTDEKKEKRVEFCRRFATSGAPAIFNCNETVLRCWCPHGENPPARITERWTATAHVWGVVGVGWRKLVFLGTDKVTGEGYVDTLRRYLLPAWKREVLRQPGLLFMQDGAPAHTSKVAKKALEKWRVAVLSPWPP
;
A
#
# COMPACT_ATOMS: atom_id res chain seq x y z
N ALA A 1 16.01 -14.55 24.30
CA ALA A 1 16.59 -13.98 23.06
C ALA A 1 16.73 -15.00 21.91
N ALA A 2 17.30 -16.20 22.14
CA ALA A 2 17.60 -17.16 21.06
C ALA A 2 16.38 -17.66 20.25
N LEU A 3 15.22 -17.87 20.89
CA LEU A 3 13.98 -18.29 20.21
C LEU A 3 13.45 -17.25 19.23
N MET A 4 13.55 -15.96 19.59
CA MET A 4 13.13 -14.84 18.74
C MET A 4 14.10 -14.56 17.57
N LYS A 5 15.33 -15.08 17.65
CA LYS A 5 16.34 -14.96 16.57
C LYS A 5 16.16 -16.00 15.47
N LYS A 6 15.51 -17.15 15.76
CA LYS A 6 15.22 -18.16 14.75
C LYS A 6 14.13 -17.65 13.83
N LYS A 7 14.49 -17.46 12.58
CA LYS A 7 13.58 -17.05 11.51
C LYS A 7 13.20 -18.25 10.67
N ASP A 8 11.95 -18.31 10.22
CA ASP A 8 11.52 -19.25 9.19
C ASP A 8 12.15 -18.87 7.82
N ALA A 9 11.90 -19.68 6.79
CA ALA A 9 12.35 -19.42 5.41
C ALA A 9 11.89 -18.07 4.84
N ARG A 10 11.00 -17.38 5.55
CA ARG A 10 10.36 -16.12 5.16
C ARG A 10 10.81 -14.95 6.05
N GLY A 11 11.84 -15.17 6.89
CA GLY A 11 12.41 -14.15 7.76
C GLY A 11 11.61 -13.86 9.04
N MET A 12 10.57 -14.65 9.34
CA MET A 12 9.69 -14.45 10.49
C MET A 12 10.20 -15.18 11.73
N PRO A 13 10.19 -14.56 12.93
CA PRO A 13 10.40 -15.31 14.17
C PRO A 13 9.44 -16.50 14.23
N ILE A 14 10.00 -17.71 14.39
CA ILE A 14 9.22 -18.96 14.43
C ILE A 14 8.17 -18.88 15.55
N ASP A 15 8.55 -18.30 16.69
CA ASP A 15 7.67 -18.08 17.84
C ASP A 15 7.17 -16.62 17.88
N ASN A 16 6.13 -16.30 17.12
CA ASN A 16 5.67 -14.92 16.93
C ASN A 16 4.73 -14.38 18.03
N SER A 17 4.32 -15.22 19.00
CA SER A 17 3.37 -14.88 20.07
C SER A 17 3.80 -15.46 21.42
N CYS A 18 3.35 -14.88 22.54
CA CYS A 18 3.64 -15.44 23.86
C CYS A 18 3.15 -16.89 23.99
N ARG A 19 2.03 -17.26 23.33
CA ARG A 19 1.52 -18.63 23.36
C ARG A 19 2.47 -19.59 22.62
N ALA A 20 2.96 -19.20 21.44
CA ALA A 20 3.93 -19.98 20.69
C ALA A 20 5.24 -20.15 21.47
N ILE A 21 5.77 -19.07 22.05
CA ILE A 21 6.99 -19.11 22.87
C ILE A 21 6.81 -20.03 24.10
N VAL A 22 5.67 -19.94 24.78
CA VAL A 22 5.35 -20.84 25.92
C VAL A 22 5.32 -22.30 25.46
N HIS A 23 4.72 -22.59 24.31
CA HIS A 23 4.70 -23.94 23.74
C HIS A 23 6.11 -24.45 23.48
N SER A 24 6.92 -23.69 22.74
CA SER A 24 8.30 -24.03 22.39
C SER A 24 9.24 -24.14 23.61
N LEU A 25 8.96 -23.41 24.70
CA LEU A 25 9.68 -23.56 25.96
C LEU A 25 9.25 -24.82 26.73
N ARG A 26 7.96 -25.16 26.72
CA ARG A 26 7.44 -26.39 27.35
C ARG A 26 7.93 -27.65 26.65
N GLU A 27 7.99 -27.66 25.32
CA GLU A 27 8.59 -28.76 24.54
C GLU A 27 10.05 -29.01 24.91
N LYS A 28 10.75 -27.96 25.36
CA LYS A 28 12.14 -28.05 25.85
C LYS A 28 12.25 -28.35 27.35
N GLY A 29 11.14 -28.68 28.02
CA GLY A 29 11.09 -29.05 29.44
C GLY A 29 10.95 -27.88 30.42
N PHE A 30 10.81 -26.63 29.96
CA PHE A 30 10.66 -25.47 30.85
C PHE A 30 9.21 -25.28 31.30
N LYS A 31 9.00 -25.13 32.61
CA LYS A 31 7.71 -24.70 33.18
C LYS A 31 7.61 -23.18 33.13
N THR A 32 6.79 -22.67 32.21
CA THR A 32 6.60 -21.22 32.05
C THR A 32 5.14 -20.86 31.78
N SER A 33 4.81 -19.61 32.07
CA SER A 33 3.50 -18.99 31.86
C SER A 33 3.58 -17.89 30.78
N ARG A 34 2.43 -17.51 30.23
CA ARG A 34 2.36 -16.36 29.30
C ARG A 34 2.82 -15.06 29.94
N THR A 35 2.52 -14.86 31.22
CA THR A 35 2.87 -13.64 31.97
C THR A 35 4.38 -13.54 32.17
N THR A 36 5.03 -14.66 32.48
CA THR A 36 6.49 -14.76 32.57
C THR A 36 7.13 -14.39 31.25
N VAL A 37 6.70 -15.03 30.14
CA VAL A 37 7.22 -14.73 28.80
C VAL A 37 6.98 -13.27 28.40
N PHE A 38 5.80 -12.70 28.72
CA PHE A 38 5.51 -11.29 28.43
C PHE A 38 6.48 -10.35 29.16
N THR A 39 6.67 -10.59 30.46
CA THR A 39 7.55 -9.77 31.32
C THR A 39 8.99 -9.86 30.85
N ASP A 40 9.46 -11.07 30.55
CA ASP A 40 10.82 -11.29 30.04
C ASP A 40 11.04 -10.63 28.68
N LEU A 41 10.07 -10.71 27.77
CA LEU A 41 10.16 -10.02 26.48
C LEU A 41 10.24 -8.50 26.64
N LYS A 42 9.47 -7.94 27.57
CA LYS A 42 9.55 -6.51 27.90
C LYS A 42 10.91 -6.14 28.50
N ALA A 43 11.42 -6.93 29.44
CA ALA A 43 12.74 -6.74 30.04
C ALA A 43 13.87 -6.84 29.00
N LEU A 44 13.70 -7.70 27.99
CA LEU A 44 14.63 -7.84 26.86
C LEU A 44 14.45 -6.76 25.77
N GLY A 45 13.60 -5.75 25.99
CA GLY A 45 13.41 -4.64 25.05
C GLY A 45 12.51 -4.95 23.85
N PHE A 46 11.66 -5.97 23.91
CA PHE A 46 10.69 -6.27 22.85
C PHE A 46 9.36 -5.54 23.06
N SER A 47 8.68 -5.24 21.95
CA SER A 47 7.34 -4.66 21.94
C SER A 47 6.41 -5.43 21.00
N SER A 48 5.14 -5.59 21.40
CA SER A 48 4.12 -6.21 20.55
C SER A 48 3.55 -5.15 19.61
N ARG A 49 3.87 -5.25 18.31
CA ARG A 49 3.48 -4.29 17.29
C ARG A 49 2.52 -4.90 16.27
N PHE A 50 1.70 -4.07 15.65
CA PHE A 50 0.79 -4.47 14.58
C PHE A 50 1.55 -4.73 13.28
N ARG A 51 1.18 -5.81 12.58
CA ARG A 51 1.73 -6.14 11.26
C ARG A 51 0.78 -5.69 10.17
N GLY A 52 1.08 -4.56 9.55
CA GLY A 52 0.37 -4.14 8.34
C GLY A 52 0.64 -5.09 7.17
N LYS A 53 -0.28 -5.12 6.19
CA LYS A 53 -0.02 -5.78 4.89
C LYS A 53 1.05 -5.07 4.06
N THR A 54 1.19 -3.77 4.23
CA THR A 54 2.18 -2.95 3.54
C THR A 54 3.39 -2.66 4.42
N PRO A 55 4.61 -2.59 3.84
CA PRO A 55 5.78 -2.11 4.57
C PRO A 55 5.57 -0.71 5.16
N PHE A 56 6.28 -0.40 6.24
CA PHE A 56 6.31 0.94 6.80
C PHE A 56 7.00 1.91 5.84
N LEU A 57 6.52 3.16 5.80
CA LEU A 57 7.14 4.23 5.03
C LEU A 57 8.48 4.61 5.67
N THR A 58 9.52 4.80 4.83
CA THR A 58 10.76 5.45 5.24
C THR A 58 10.52 6.93 5.52
N ASP A 59 11.38 7.57 6.29
CA ASP A 59 11.21 8.98 6.64
C ASP A 59 11.24 9.90 5.41
N GLU A 60 12.10 9.59 4.43
CA GLU A 60 12.11 10.26 3.12
C GLU A 60 10.75 10.18 2.39
N LYS A 61 10.08 9.02 2.42
CA LYS A 61 8.75 8.86 1.81
C LYS A 61 7.68 9.63 2.55
N LYS A 62 7.77 9.70 3.88
CA LYS A 62 6.85 10.51 4.70
C LYS A 62 7.00 11.99 4.36
N GLU A 63 8.23 12.47 4.26
CA GLU A 63 8.51 13.86 3.94
C GLU A 63 7.94 14.26 2.57
N LYS A 64 8.19 13.46 1.52
CA LYS A 64 7.61 13.67 0.18
C LYS A 64 6.08 13.70 0.18
N ARG A 65 5.45 12.83 0.97
CA ARG A 65 3.98 12.82 1.13
C ARG A 65 3.46 14.06 1.86
N VAL A 66 4.14 14.49 2.91
CA VAL A 66 3.79 15.72 3.66
C VAL A 66 3.95 16.95 2.77
N GLU A 67 5.03 17.03 1.99
CA GLU A 67 5.25 18.11 1.01
C GLU A 67 4.13 18.15 -0.04
N PHE A 68 3.79 16.99 -0.62
CA PHE A 68 2.66 16.87 -1.53
C PHE A 68 1.36 17.35 -0.90
N CYS A 69 1.03 16.89 0.31
CA CYS A 69 -0.17 17.32 1.01
C CYS A 69 -0.14 18.83 1.28
N ARG A 70 0.98 19.42 1.72
CA ARG A 70 1.07 20.88 1.92
C ARG A 70 0.80 21.65 0.64
N ARG A 71 1.27 21.14 -0.50
CA ARG A 71 1.07 21.76 -1.82
C ARG A 71 -0.37 21.66 -2.33
N PHE A 72 -1.09 20.60 -1.97
CA PHE A 72 -2.42 20.28 -2.54
C PHE A 72 -3.54 20.14 -1.48
N ALA A 73 -3.31 20.57 -0.24
CA ALA A 73 -4.26 20.42 0.88
C ALA A 73 -5.58 21.16 0.66
N THR A 74 -5.56 22.24 -0.11
CA THR A 74 -6.74 23.07 -0.40
C THR A 74 -7.56 22.55 -1.58
N SER A 75 -7.05 21.59 -2.36
CA SER A 75 -7.81 20.90 -3.41
C SER A 75 -8.66 19.79 -2.78
N GLY A 76 -9.87 20.15 -2.36
CA GLY A 76 -10.79 19.24 -1.68
C GLY A 76 -11.09 17.97 -2.48
N ALA A 77 -10.75 16.82 -1.91
CA ALA A 77 -11.25 15.51 -2.34
C ALA A 77 -11.86 14.79 -1.13
N PRO A 78 -13.09 14.26 -1.22
CA PRO A 78 -13.66 13.43 -0.16
C PRO A 78 -12.91 12.09 -0.15
N ALA A 79 -12.08 11.87 0.86
CA ALA A 79 -11.36 10.62 1.03
C ALA A 79 -12.15 9.69 1.96
N ILE A 80 -12.76 8.65 1.40
CA ILE A 80 -13.26 7.49 2.17
C ILE A 80 -12.12 6.49 2.25
N PHE A 81 -11.51 6.35 3.44
CA PHE A 81 -10.62 5.24 3.74
C PHE A 81 -11.39 4.19 4.54
N ASN A 82 -11.53 2.98 4.01
CA ASN A 82 -11.98 1.84 4.79
C ASN A 82 -10.79 0.89 4.96
N CYS A 83 -10.37 0.66 6.20
CA CYS A 83 -9.42 -0.39 6.56
C CYS A 83 -10.00 -1.17 7.74
N ASN A 84 -10.85 -2.17 7.45
CA ASN A 84 -11.06 -3.25 8.39
C ASN A 84 -9.92 -4.26 8.21
N GLU A 85 -8.95 -4.25 9.12
CA GLU A 85 -7.91 -5.29 9.16
C GLU A 85 -7.97 -6.08 10.47
N THR A 86 -8.06 -7.40 10.32
CA THR A 86 -7.87 -8.37 11.38
C THR A 86 -6.49 -8.19 12.01
N VAL A 87 -6.47 -7.84 13.29
CA VAL A 87 -5.28 -7.51 14.08
C VAL A 87 -4.38 -8.73 14.30
N LEU A 88 -3.33 -8.86 13.48
CA LEU A 88 -2.23 -9.78 13.74
C LEU A 88 -1.00 -9.01 14.24
N ARG A 89 -0.65 -9.21 15.51
CA ARG A 89 0.52 -8.61 16.16
C ARG A 89 1.69 -9.57 16.19
N CYS A 90 2.92 -9.06 16.24
CA CYS A 90 4.11 -9.83 16.57
C CYS A 90 5.02 -9.08 17.54
N TRP A 91 5.89 -9.81 18.22
CA TRP A 91 6.97 -9.23 19.02
C TRP A 91 8.14 -8.82 18.12
N CYS A 92 8.57 -7.57 18.20
CA CYS A 92 9.78 -7.06 17.56
C CYS A 92 10.62 -6.26 18.58
N PRO A 93 11.94 -6.11 18.36
CA PRO A 93 12.77 -5.22 19.16
C PRO A 93 12.20 -3.80 19.19
N HIS A 94 12.45 -3.07 20.27
CA HIS A 94 12.04 -1.67 20.38
C HIS A 94 12.68 -0.83 19.28
N GLY A 95 11.91 0.07 18.66
CA GLY A 95 12.36 0.90 17.55
C GLY A 95 12.34 0.21 16.17
N GLU A 96 12.21 -1.12 16.12
CA GLU A 96 12.12 -1.84 14.85
C GLU A 96 10.69 -2.00 14.35
N ASN A 97 10.53 -1.86 13.03
CA ASN A 97 9.27 -2.11 12.36
C ASN A 97 9.06 -3.61 12.15
N PRO A 98 7.87 -4.15 12.50
CA PRO A 98 7.59 -5.54 12.24
C PRO A 98 7.49 -5.80 10.72
N PRO A 99 7.86 -7.01 10.26
CA PRO A 99 7.72 -7.39 8.86
C PRO A 99 6.26 -7.40 8.43
N ALA A 100 6.01 -6.96 7.20
CA ALA A 100 4.68 -6.96 6.59
C ALA A 100 4.05 -8.35 6.60
N ARG A 101 2.71 -8.41 6.63
CA ARG A 101 1.96 -9.66 6.55
C ARG A 101 2.08 -10.25 5.14
N ILE A 102 2.29 -11.56 5.06
CA ILE A 102 2.13 -12.30 3.80
C ILE A 102 0.63 -12.42 3.53
N THR A 103 0.21 -11.90 2.38
CA THR A 103 -1.16 -12.07 1.88
C THR A 103 -1.17 -13.18 0.84
N GLU A 104 -1.96 -14.22 1.06
CA GLU A 104 -2.30 -15.17 -0.01
C GLU A 104 -3.04 -14.42 -1.11
N ARG A 105 -2.62 -14.66 -2.36
CA ARG A 105 -3.29 -14.08 -3.53
C ARG A 105 -4.40 -15.03 -3.96
N TRP A 106 -5.59 -14.49 -4.20
CA TRP A 106 -6.69 -15.23 -4.80
C TRP A 106 -6.31 -15.71 -6.20
N THR A 107 -6.76 -16.91 -6.59
CA THR A 107 -6.42 -17.53 -7.88
C THR A 107 -7.12 -16.88 -9.07
N ALA A 108 -8.32 -16.32 -8.87
CA ALA A 108 -9.03 -15.55 -9.88
C ALA A 108 -8.90 -14.05 -9.61
N THR A 109 -8.37 -13.31 -10.59
CA THR A 109 -8.23 -11.85 -10.53
C THR A 109 -8.89 -11.20 -11.73
N ALA A 110 -9.64 -10.12 -11.51
CA ALA A 110 -10.11 -9.24 -12.57
C ALA A 110 -9.33 -7.93 -12.50
N HIS A 111 -8.72 -7.53 -13.62
CA HIS A 111 -8.15 -6.19 -13.74
C HIS A 111 -9.22 -5.20 -14.16
N VAL A 112 -9.29 -4.10 -13.43
CA VAL A 112 -10.29 -3.07 -13.64
C VAL A 112 -9.59 -1.73 -13.70
N TRP A 113 -9.90 -0.93 -14.72
CA TRP A 113 -9.52 0.47 -14.79
C TRP A 113 -10.72 1.33 -14.40
N GLY A 114 -10.48 2.33 -13.56
CA GLY A 114 -11.51 3.23 -13.09
C GLY A 114 -11.03 4.67 -13.03
N VAL A 115 -11.95 5.59 -13.27
CA VAL A 115 -11.75 7.02 -13.07
C VAL A 115 -13.02 7.64 -12.50
N VAL A 116 -12.85 8.55 -11.54
CA VAL A 116 -13.94 9.26 -10.88
C VAL A 116 -13.57 10.73 -10.85
N GLY A 117 -14.52 11.58 -11.24
CA GLY A 117 -14.45 13.02 -11.07
C GLY A 117 -15.81 13.58 -10.67
N VAL A 118 -15.88 14.88 -10.45
CA VAL A 118 -17.12 15.55 -10.04
C VAL A 118 -18.15 15.42 -11.17
N GLY A 119 -19.23 14.69 -10.93
CA GLY A 119 -20.31 14.48 -11.90
C GLY A 119 -20.07 13.41 -12.96
N TRP A 120 -18.94 12.69 -12.93
CA TRP A 120 -18.67 11.62 -13.89
C TRP A 120 -17.80 10.49 -13.31
N ARG A 121 -18.08 9.26 -13.73
CA ARG A 121 -17.33 8.07 -13.31
C ARG A 121 -17.35 7.02 -14.41
N LYS A 122 -16.26 6.25 -14.51
CA LYS A 122 -16.16 5.11 -15.43
C LYS A 122 -15.39 4.00 -14.74
N LEU A 123 -15.86 2.77 -14.94
CA LEU A 123 -15.21 1.55 -14.48
C LEU A 123 -15.28 0.54 -15.63
N VAL A 124 -14.15 -0.06 -16.01
CA VAL A 124 -14.06 -1.01 -17.13
C VAL A 124 -13.16 -2.17 -16.77
N PHE A 125 -13.58 -3.37 -17.16
CA PHE A 125 -12.71 -4.55 -17.09
C PHE A 125 -11.65 -4.47 -18.17
N LEU A 126 -10.40 -4.67 -17.78
CA LEU A 126 -9.29 -4.86 -18.69
C LEU A 126 -9.22 -6.34 -19.00
N GLY A 127 -9.34 -6.71 -20.29
CA GLY A 127 -9.24 -8.09 -20.75
C GLY A 127 -7.81 -8.65 -20.74
N THR A 128 -6.89 -8.03 -19.98
CA THR A 128 -5.48 -8.40 -19.96
C THR A 128 -4.96 -8.50 -18.52
N ASP A 129 -4.13 -9.51 -18.28
CA ASP A 129 -3.48 -9.74 -16.98
C ASP A 129 -2.39 -8.71 -16.65
N LYS A 130 -2.02 -7.87 -17.61
CA LYS A 130 -1.01 -6.82 -17.41
C LYS A 130 -1.38 -5.55 -18.17
N VAL A 131 -1.14 -4.43 -17.51
CA VAL A 131 -1.27 -3.09 -18.09
C VAL A 131 0.10 -2.65 -18.60
N THR A 132 0.27 -2.62 -19.92
CA THR A 132 1.46 -2.03 -20.56
C THR A 132 1.27 -0.52 -20.76
N GLY A 133 2.33 0.20 -21.11
CA GLY A 133 2.23 1.63 -21.42
C GLY A 133 1.27 1.90 -22.59
N GLU A 134 1.33 1.08 -23.63
CA GLU A 134 0.47 1.16 -24.81
C GLU A 134 -0.98 0.80 -24.48
N GLY A 135 -1.21 -0.28 -23.72
CA GLY A 135 -2.55 -0.68 -23.27
C GLY A 135 -3.18 0.36 -22.35
N TYR A 136 -2.37 1.02 -21.52
CA TYR A 136 -2.80 2.16 -20.72
C TYR A 136 -3.21 3.34 -21.59
N VAL A 137 -2.40 3.71 -22.59
CA VAL A 137 -2.73 4.80 -23.52
C VAL A 137 -4.00 4.50 -24.32
N ASP A 138 -4.20 3.27 -24.78
CA ASP A 138 -5.43 2.86 -25.45
C ASP A 138 -6.65 2.97 -24.52
N THR A 139 -6.51 2.53 -23.26
CA THR A 139 -7.55 2.69 -22.22
C THR A 139 -7.90 4.17 -22.00
N LEU A 140 -6.89 5.05 -21.84
CA LEU A 140 -7.12 6.49 -21.68
C LEU A 140 -7.77 7.10 -22.92
N ARG A 141 -7.32 6.72 -24.12
CA ARG A 141 -7.88 7.23 -25.38
C ARG A 141 -9.36 6.86 -25.51
N ARG A 142 -9.74 5.65 -25.15
CA ARG A 142 -11.12 5.14 -25.26
C ARG A 142 -12.05 5.72 -24.20
N TYR A 143 -11.60 5.81 -22.96
CA TYR A 143 -12.49 6.06 -21.83
C TYR A 143 -12.27 7.39 -21.11
N LEU A 144 -11.03 7.87 -21.00
CA LEU A 144 -10.73 9.15 -20.35
C LEU A 144 -10.91 10.32 -21.32
N LEU A 145 -10.27 10.27 -22.49
CA LEU A 145 -10.13 11.41 -23.39
C LEU A 145 -11.47 12.02 -23.84
N PRO A 146 -12.53 11.24 -24.17
CA PRO A 146 -13.83 11.79 -24.53
C PRO A 146 -14.48 12.55 -23.36
N ALA A 147 -14.40 12.01 -22.14
CA ALA A 147 -14.91 12.67 -20.94
C ALA A 147 -14.09 13.92 -20.62
N TRP A 148 -12.76 13.81 -20.64
CA TRP A 148 -11.84 14.90 -20.33
C TRP A 148 -12.11 16.16 -21.16
N LYS A 149 -12.27 16.00 -22.49
CA LYS A 149 -12.56 17.11 -23.41
C LYS A 149 -13.85 17.86 -23.05
N ARG A 150 -14.85 17.14 -22.52
CA ARG A 150 -16.10 17.74 -22.06
C ARG A 150 -15.93 18.43 -20.70
N GLU A 151 -15.23 17.79 -19.77
CA GLU A 151 -15.12 18.27 -18.39
C GLU A 151 -14.17 19.46 -18.25
N VAL A 152 -13.09 19.53 -19.03
CA VAL A 152 -12.13 20.65 -18.95
C VAL A 152 -12.76 21.99 -19.33
N LEU A 153 -13.81 21.99 -20.17
CA LEU A 153 -14.58 23.19 -20.50
C LEU A 153 -15.50 23.63 -19.35
N ARG A 154 -16.00 22.68 -18.55
CA ARG A 154 -16.88 22.95 -17.41
C ARG A 154 -16.11 23.32 -16.14
N GLN A 155 -14.89 22.82 -16.03
CA GLN A 155 -14.04 22.95 -14.85
C GLN A 155 -12.63 23.41 -15.28
N PRO A 156 -12.44 24.72 -15.52
CA PRO A 156 -11.12 25.28 -15.77
C PRO A 156 -10.15 24.92 -14.63
N GLY A 157 -8.96 24.42 -14.99
CA GLY A 157 -7.97 23.97 -14.00
C GLY A 157 -8.14 22.51 -13.54
N LEU A 158 -8.98 21.71 -14.19
CA LEU A 158 -9.10 20.27 -13.93
C LEU A 158 -7.74 19.57 -14.09
N LEU A 159 -7.37 18.77 -13.07
CA LEU A 159 -6.15 17.96 -13.05
C LEU A 159 -6.49 16.47 -13.07
N PHE A 160 -5.77 15.72 -13.92
CA PHE A 160 -5.85 14.27 -13.99
C PHE A 160 -4.91 13.65 -12.97
N MET A 161 -5.47 12.84 -12.07
CA MET A 161 -4.74 12.16 -11.02
C MET A 161 -4.45 10.72 -11.42
N GLN A 162 -3.18 10.31 -11.33
CA GLN A 162 -2.73 8.94 -11.55
C GLN A 162 -1.54 8.63 -10.63
N ASP A 163 -1.36 7.35 -10.26
CA ASP A 163 -0.23 6.93 -9.45
C ASP A 163 1.07 6.81 -10.26
N GLY A 164 2.18 6.51 -9.57
CA GLY A 164 3.51 6.35 -10.17
C GLY A 164 3.78 5.00 -10.83
N ALA A 165 2.77 4.19 -11.19
CA ALA A 165 3.01 2.88 -11.78
C ALA A 165 3.85 2.96 -13.09
N PRO A 166 4.65 1.92 -13.42
CA PRO A 166 5.51 1.94 -14.62
C PRO A 166 4.76 2.22 -15.93
N ALA A 167 3.52 1.75 -16.07
CA ALA A 167 2.70 2.04 -17.25
C ALA A 167 2.33 3.53 -17.34
N HIS A 168 1.98 4.16 -16.22
CA HIS A 168 1.55 5.56 -16.13
C HIS A 168 2.72 6.53 -16.33
N THR A 169 3.91 6.13 -15.90
CA THR A 169 5.14 6.92 -16.02
C THR A 169 5.94 6.62 -17.27
N SER A 170 5.48 5.68 -18.11
CA SER A 170 6.12 5.31 -19.37
C SER A 170 6.24 6.50 -20.33
N LYS A 171 7.28 6.48 -21.18
CA LYS A 171 7.48 7.52 -22.20
C LYS A 171 6.27 7.67 -23.12
N VAL A 172 5.63 6.56 -23.47
CA VAL A 172 4.46 6.52 -24.36
C VAL A 172 3.26 7.19 -23.67
N ALA A 173 3.00 6.88 -22.40
CA ALA A 173 1.91 7.50 -21.63
C ALA A 173 2.11 9.00 -21.46
N LYS A 174 3.31 9.44 -21.06
CA LYS A 174 3.63 10.88 -20.90
C LYS A 174 3.43 11.65 -22.20
N LYS A 175 3.99 11.16 -23.32
CA LYS A 175 3.83 11.79 -24.64
C LYS A 175 2.36 11.86 -25.09
N ALA A 176 1.57 10.82 -24.80
CA ALA A 176 0.16 10.81 -25.15
C ALA A 176 -0.63 11.87 -24.36
N LEU A 177 -0.44 11.94 -23.04
CA LEU A 177 -1.11 12.91 -22.17
C LEU A 177 -0.75 14.35 -22.55
N GLU A 178 0.53 14.62 -22.83
CA GLU A 178 1.01 15.91 -23.32
C GLU A 178 0.36 16.27 -24.67
N LYS A 179 0.37 15.35 -25.63
CA LYS A 179 -0.27 15.54 -26.94
C LYS A 179 -1.76 15.85 -26.81
N TRP A 180 -2.45 15.25 -25.84
CA TRP A 180 -3.87 15.47 -25.58
C TRP A 180 -4.15 16.69 -24.71
N ARG A 181 -3.12 17.40 -24.24
CA ARG A 181 -3.22 18.53 -23.30
C ARG A 181 -3.99 18.16 -22.03
N VAL A 182 -3.78 16.94 -21.53
CA VAL A 182 -4.30 16.50 -20.24
C VAL A 182 -3.34 17.00 -19.16
N ALA A 183 -3.78 17.95 -18.35
CA ALA A 183 -3.00 18.44 -17.22
C ALA A 183 -2.97 17.36 -16.13
N VAL A 184 -1.78 16.83 -15.82
CA VAL A 184 -1.60 15.75 -14.83
C VAL A 184 -1.17 16.34 -13.49
N LEU A 185 -1.76 15.86 -12.40
CA LEU A 185 -1.30 16.17 -11.06
C LEU A 185 0.09 15.59 -10.84
N SER A 186 1.10 16.45 -10.74
CA SER A 186 2.50 16.06 -10.67
C SER A 186 3.27 16.96 -9.69
N PRO A 187 4.18 16.39 -8.86
CA PRO A 187 4.49 14.96 -8.73
C PRO A 187 3.47 14.20 -7.89
N TRP A 188 3.26 12.90 -8.17
CA TRP A 188 2.54 12.00 -7.26
C TRP A 188 3.53 11.39 -6.26
N PRO A 189 3.26 11.44 -4.94
CA PRO A 189 4.22 10.98 -3.94
C PRO A 189 4.27 9.44 -3.90
N PRO A 190 5.44 8.85 -3.61
CA PRO A 190 5.60 7.39 -3.48
C PRO A 190 4.98 6.84 -2.19
#